data_AF-A0A1V1T0V4-F1
#
_entry.id   AF-A0A1V1T0V4-F1
#
_cell.length_a   1.000
_cell.length_b   1.000
_cell.length_c   1.000
_cell.angle_alpha   90.00
_cell.angle_beta   90.00
_cell.angle_gamma   90.00
#
_symmetry.space_group_name_H-M   'P 1'
#
loop_
_entity.id
_entity.type
_entity.pdbx_description
1 polymer ?
#
loop_
_entity_poly.entity_id
_entity_poly.type
_entity_poly.pdbx_seq_one_letter_code
_entity_poly.pdbx_strand_id
1 'polypeptide(L)'
;MATDVDRLLLRRLPVPPCEGPRLGAYKRFRGDIEFLRLISCDPWTKEILGESGYVFDVRIGKERFALKVFKFYDVIEARYNLFSNRLGRMVSDEMLTFHSDPFFAECRAYGRINQYYEDLNKKTGRRRRRNRPDVHNAETKPIAVPCYGYITIPAEYESLLSKKFSIRLWDRPEREESGEIPKKPFRALVKKLVDSEVSISNPRRMLGHLKQLRKIGISPNDIYARNYKDGLLVDFSVAWTEPHWYPAAIGPDRRETKRRNELFLFDQMMEDEKVKTTVRAKRNLDYCDKLRSCDIDDTSEDTAVSESTWASQSVGCQEIDVS
;
A
#
# COMPACT_ATOMS: atom_id res chain seq x y z
N MET A 1 19.94 -7.42 -21.06
CA MET A 1 20.88 -6.55 -20.34
C MET A 1 20.20 -6.14 -19.05
N ALA A 2 20.55 -6.75 -17.93
CA ALA A 2 19.98 -6.36 -16.64
C ALA A 2 20.34 -4.89 -16.40
N THR A 3 19.33 -4.05 -16.25
CA THR A 3 19.57 -2.62 -16.00
C THR A 3 20.25 -2.52 -14.64
N ASP A 4 21.45 -1.94 -14.58
CA ASP A 4 22.13 -1.70 -13.32
C ASP A 4 21.32 -0.68 -12.50
N VAL A 5 20.42 -1.20 -11.68
CA VAL A 5 19.51 -0.46 -10.82
C VAL A 5 20.28 0.48 -9.89
N ASP A 6 21.42 0.02 -9.38
CA ASP A 6 22.27 0.80 -8.48
C ASP A 6 22.79 2.04 -9.22
N ARG A 7 23.16 1.90 -10.49
CA ARG A 7 23.54 3.04 -11.34
C ARG A 7 22.38 4.02 -11.57
N LEU A 8 21.14 3.58 -11.70
CA LEU A 8 19.98 4.47 -11.83
C LEU A 8 19.75 5.27 -10.54
N LEU A 9 19.85 4.60 -9.40
CA LEU A 9 19.69 5.20 -8.08
C LEU A 9 20.75 6.27 -7.84
N LEU A 10 22.03 5.96 -8.12
CA LEU A 10 23.15 6.89 -8.01
C LEU A 10 23.03 8.08 -8.98
N ARG A 11 22.49 7.85 -10.18
CA ARG A 11 22.20 8.93 -11.15
C ARG A 11 20.93 9.72 -10.85
N ARG A 12 20.22 9.39 -9.76
CA ARG A 12 18.99 10.09 -9.33
C ARG A 12 17.88 10.07 -10.39
N LEU A 13 17.81 9.01 -11.19
CA LEU A 13 16.81 8.81 -12.25
C LEU A 13 15.53 8.16 -11.71
N PRO A 14 14.33 8.47 -12.25
CA PRO A 14 13.08 7.87 -11.76
C PRO A 14 13.09 6.33 -11.77
N VAL A 15 12.62 5.72 -10.67
CA VAL A 15 12.60 4.26 -10.43
C VAL A 15 11.19 3.75 -10.07
N PRO A 16 10.91 2.44 -10.23
CA PRO A 16 11.74 1.39 -10.85
C PRO A 16 11.82 1.49 -12.39
N PRO A 17 12.82 0.84 -13.02
CA PRO A 17 12.98 0.79 -14.48
C PRO A 17 12.03 -0.20 -15.15
N CYS A 18 10.77 -0.24 -14.74
CA CYS A 18 9.72 -1.06 -15.36
C CYS A 18 8.63 -0.18 -15.98
N GLU A 19 7.64 -0.82 -16.61
CA GLU A 19 6.44 -0.14 -17.06
C GLU A 19 5.63 0.40 -15.87
N GLY A 20 5.02 1.57 -16.07
CA GLY A 20 4.11 2.16 -15.11
C GLY A 20 4.71 3.31 -14.30
N PRO A 21 4.14 3.57 -13.11
CA PRO A 21 4.50 4.74 -12.31
C PRO A 21 5.92 4.65 -11.76
N ARG A 22 6.59 5.81 -11.71
CA ARG A 22 7.96 5.93 -11.19
C ARG A 22 8.05 7.08 -10.21
N LEU A 23 8.94 6.96 -9.24
CA LEU A 23 9.25 8.01 -8.28
C LEU A 23 10.62 8.60 -8.61
N GLY A 24 10.70 9.93 -8.65
CA GLY A 24 11.95 10.66 -8.81
C GLY A 24 12.73 10.78 -7.50
N ALA A 25 14.01 11.12 -7.61
CA ALA A 25 14.85 11.37 -6.44
C ALA A 25 14.40 12.65 -5.70
N TYR A 26 14.58 12.67 -4.37
CA TYR A 26 14.34 13.85 -3.56
C TYR A 26 15.29 14.99 -3.96
N LYS A 27 14.76 16.08 -4.52
CA LYS A 27 15.56 17.11 -5.21
C LYS A 27 16.52 17.88 -4.29
N ARG A 28 16.13 18.16 -3.05
CA ARG A 28 16.86 19.04 -2.12
C ARG A 28 17.99 18.34 -1.35
N PHE A 29 18.27 17.07 -1.63
CA PHE A 29 19.33 16.34 -0.93
C PHE A 29 20.73 16.88 -1.28
N ARG A 30 21.50 17.25 -0.24
CA ARG A 30 22.88 17.75 -0.34
C ARG A 30 23.93 16.88 0.36
N GLY A 31 23.54 15.71 0.90
CA GLY A 31 24.46 14.74 1.48
C GLY A 31 24.28 14.52 2.98
N ASP A 32 23.88 15.53 3.74
CA ASP A 32 23.82 15.44 5.19
C ASP A 32 22.43 15.06 5.71
N ILE A 33 22.39 14.03 6.57
CA ILE A 33 21.20 13.56 7.26
C ILE A 33 21.51 13.46 8.75
N GLU A 34 20.78 14.20 9.57
CA GLU A 34 20.82 14.02 11.01
C GLU A 34 19.68 13.12 11.46
N PHE A 35 20.00 11.92 11.94
CA PHE A 35 19.03 11.00 12.51
C PHE A 35 18.67 11.42 13.92
N LEU A 36 17.42 11.79 14.18
CA LEU A 36 16.97 12.31 15.48
C LEU A 36 16.45 11.19 16.38
N ARG A 37 15.43 10.46 15.90
CA ARG A 37 14.82 9.32 16.61
C ARG A 37 14.37 8.25 15.64
N LEU A 38 14.35 7.01 16.10
CA LEU A 38 13.67 5.89 15.44
C LEU A 38 12.18 5.98 15.79
N ILE A 39 11.31 6.03 14.77
CA ILE A 39 9.84 6.12 14.97
C ILE A 39 9.12 4.81 14.62
N SER A 40 9.79 3.86 13.97
CA SER A 40 9.29 2.49 13.76
C SER A 40 9.70 1.56 14.91
N CYS A 41 9.59 2.02 16.14
CA CYS A 41 9.85 1.23 17.34
C CYS A 41 8.59 1.29 18.20
N ASP A 42 8.18 0.14 18.74
CA ASP A 42 7.09 0.12 19.71
C ASP A 42 7.52 0.91 20.96
N PRO A 43 6.78 1.95 21.37
CA PRO A 43 7.18 2.78 22.52
C PRO A 43 7.21 2.03 23.85
N TRP A 44 6.46 0.93 23.97
CA TRP A 44 6.25 0.19 25.22
C TRP A 44 7.18 -1.01 25.34
N THR A 45 7.27 -1.82 24.28
CA THR A 45 8.11 -3.01 24.25
C THR A 45 9.54 -2.70 23.81
N LYS A 46 9.77 -1.51 23.23
CA LYS A 46 11.00 -1.15 22.51
C LYS A 46 11.32 -2.13 21.37
N GLU A 47 10.34 -2.94 20.93
CA GLU A 47 10.53 -3.83 19.81
C GLU A 47 10.68 -3.00 18.54
N ILE A 48 11.63 -3.42 17.71
CA ILE A 48 11.90 -2.74 16.46
C ILE A 48 10.89 -3.27 15.44
N LEU A 49 9.88 -2.46 15.15
CA LEU A 49 8.84 -2.76 14.17
C LEU A 49 9.36 -2.38 12.78
N GLY A 50 9.52 -3.35 11.88
CA GLY A 50 10.08 -3.02 10.57
C GLY A 50 10.37 -4.22 9.69
N GLU A 51 9.35 -4.98 9.32
CA GLU A 51 9.51 -6.11 8.40
C GLU A 51 10.22 -5.69 7.10
N SER A 52 9.80 -4.57 6.51
CA SER A 52 10.35 -4.06 5.24
C SER A 52 11.43 -2.98 5.38
N GLY A 53 11.72 -2.50 6.60
CA GLY A 53 12.60 -1.36 6.83
C GLY A 53 12.26 -0.58 8.10
N TYR A 54 13.09 0.42 8.39
CA TYR A 54 13.00 1.25 9.59
C TYR A 54 12.66 2.69 9.23
N VAL A 55 11.84 3.34 10.05
CA VAL A 55 11.42 4.73 9.83
C VAL A 55 12.04 5.62 10.90
N PHE A 56 12.71 6.67 10.46
CA PHE A 56 13.39 7.63 11.32
C PHE A 56 12.76 9.01 11.18
N ASP A 57 12.71 9.74 12.28
CA ASP A 57 12.62 11.19 12.26
C ASP A 57 14.02 11.75 11.98
N VAL A 58 14.17 12.48 10.89
CA VAL A 58 15.46 13.01 10.46
C VAL A 58 15.38 14.50 10.16
N ARG A 59 16.53 15.15 10.24
CA ARG A 59 16.71 16.49 9.70
C ARG A 59 17.53 16.42 8.41
N ILE A 60 17.01 17.00 7.34
CA ILE A 60 17.73 17.17 6.08
C ILE A 60 17.76 18.68 5.79
N GLY A 61 18.94 19.29 5.93
CA GLY A 61 19.05 20.75 5.95
C GLY A 61 18.33 21.36 7.16
N LYS A 62 17.34 22.22 6.92
CA LYS A 62 16.57 22.92 7.96
C LYS A 62 15.20 22.29 8.25
N GLU A 63 14.79 21.29 7.47
CA GLU A 63 13.45 20.69 7.54
C GLU A 63 13.51 19.29 8.17
N ARG A 64 12.43 18.89 8.86
CA ARG A 64 12.27 17.54 9.44
C ARG A 64 11.41 16.67 8.55
N PHE A 65 11.78 15.39 8.46
CA PHE A 65 11.13 14.40 7.61
C PHE A 65 11.00 13.06 8.33
N ALA A 66 10.05 12.26 7.87
CA ALA A 66 10.07 10.83 8.12
C ALA A 66 10.89 10.18 7.00
N LEU A 67 11.96 9.48 7.35
CA LEU A 67 12.83 8.77 6.43
C LEU A 67 12.67 7.27 6.63
N LYS A 68 12.06 6.58 5.67
CA LYS A 68 11.99 5.11 5.68
C LYS A 68 13.21 4.55 4.96
N VAL A 69 14.07 3.84 5.68
CA VAL A 69 15.25 3.15 5.16
C VAL A 69 14.89 1.67 5.02
N PHE A 70 15.00 1.14 3.81
CA PHE A 70 14.53 -0.21 3.51
C PHE A 70 15.62 -1.24 3.78
N LYS A 71 15.19 -2.43 4.19
CA LYS A 71 16.05 -3.61 4.22
C LYS A 71 16.40 -4.04 2.78
N PHE A 72 17.45 -4.84 2.65
CA PHE A 72 17.82 -5.42 1.36
C PHE A 72 16.86 -6.55 1.01
N TYR A 73 16.49 -6.63 -0.26
CA TYR A 73 15.49 -7.57 -0.74
C TYR A 73 16.17 -8.77 -1.39
N ASP A 74 15.82 -9.97 -0.94
CA ASP A 74 16.27 -11.22 -1.56
C ASP A 74 15.21 -11.74 -2.54
N VAL A 75 15.53 -11.64 -3.84
CA VAL A 75 14.65 -12.13 -4.91
C VAL A 75 14.55 -13.67 -4.93
N ILE A 76 15.59 -14.38 -4.48
CA ILE A 76 15.61 -15.84 -4.43
C ILE A 76 14.65 -16.31 -3.34
N GLU A 77 14.69 -15.69 -2.15
CA GLU A 77 13.76 -15.98 -1.07
C GLU A 77 12.31 -15.65 -1.47
N ALA A 78 12.09 -14.45 -2.03
CA ALA A 78 10.78 -14.05 -2.51
C ALA A 78 10.23 -15.01 -3.57
N ARG A 79 11.10 -15.52 -4.45
CA ARG A 79 10.75 -16.54 -5.44
C ARG A 79 10.43 -17.87 -4.76
N TYR A 80 11.22 -18.30 -3.77
CA TYR A 80 10.96 -19.51 -2.98
C TYR A 80 9.54 -19.55 -2.41
N ASN A 81 9.12 -18.43 -1.81
CA ASN A 81 7.79 -18.25 -1.23
C ASN A 81 6.63 -18.32 -2.26
N LEU A 82 6.92 -18.21 -3.56
CA LEU A 82 5.95 -18.36 -4.65
C LEU A 82 5.83 -19.79 -5.20
N PHE A 83 6.76 -20.70 -4.89
CA PHE A 83 6.83 -22.05 -5.51
C PHE A 83 5.74 -23.03 -5.10
N SER A 84 4.84 -22.67 -4.18
CA SER A 84 3.59 -23.41 -4.01
C SER A 84 2.62 -23.27 -5.20
N ASN A 85 2.93 -22.44 -6.23
CA ASN A 85 2.09 -22.25 -7.41
C ASN A 85 2.87 -22.13 -8.73
N ARG A 86 2.24 -22.56 -9.85
CA ARG A 86 2.66 -22.31 -11.27
C ARG A 86 3.10 -20.87 -11.56
N LEU A 87 2.63 -19.91 -10.76
CA LEU A 87 2.85 -18.47 -10.90
C LEU A 87 4.34 -18.07 -10.85
N GLY A 88 5.17 -18.75 -10.04
CA GLY A 88 6.59 -18.42 -9.92
C GLY A 88 7.36 -18.59 -11.23
N ARG A 89 6.96 -19.54 -12.09
CA ARG A 89 7.60 -19.78 -13.40
C ARG A 89 7.20 -18.76 -14.48
N MET A 90 6.15 -17.97 -14.24
CA MET A 90 5.61 -17.02 -15.21
C MET A 90 6.21 -15.60 -15.09
N VAL A 91 7.10 -15.36 -14.12
CA VAL A 91 7.56 -14.02 -13.77
C VAL A 91 9.09 -14.00 -13.66
N SER A 92 9.73 -13.06 -14.36
CA SER A 92 11.18 -12.83 -14.28
C SER A 92 11.58 -12.26 -12.92
N ASP A 93 12.84 -12.45 -12.53
CA ASP A 93 13.38 -11.86 -11.28
C ASP A 93 13.28 -10.34 -11.28
N GLU A 94 13.50 -9.70 -12.44
CA GLU A 94 13.32 -8.25 -12.60
C GLU A 94 11.88 -7.82 -12.33
N MET A 95 10.90 -8.50 -12.92
CA MET A 95 9.48 -8.19 -12.72
C MET A 95 9.08 -8.42 -11.25
N LEU A 96 9.55 -9.52 -10.65
CA LEU A 96 9.29 -9.82 -9.25
C LEU A 96 9.90 -8.74 -8.35
N THR A 97 11.16 -8.37 -8.57
CA THR A 97 11.86 -7.33 -7.81
C THR A 97 11.20 -5.97 -7.96
N PHE A 98 10.96 -5.49 -9.18
CA PHE A 98 10.42 -4.14 -9.41
C PHE A 98 8.99 -3.95 -8.91
N HIS A 99 8.28 -5.03 -8.62
CA HIS A 99 6.90 -4.99 -8.16
C HIS A 99 6.72 -5.39 -6.70
N SER A 100 7.55 -6.30 -6.18
CA SER A 100 7.41 -6.88 -4.85
C SER A 100 8.51 -6.47 -3.87
N ASP A 101 9.64 -5.94 -4.34
CA ASP A 101 10.61 -5.30 -3.44
C ASP A 101 9.93 -4.13 -2.72
N PRO A 102 9.93 -4.09 -1.39
CA PRO A 102 9.28 -3.04 -0.63
C PRO A 102 9.62 -1.61 -1.04
N PHE A 103 10.88 -1.35 -1.39
CA PHE A 103 11.32 -0.04 -1.85
C PHE A 103 10.66 0.31 -3.19
N PHE A 104 10.63 -0.63 -4.14
CA PHE A 104 10.03 -0.38 -5.45
C PHE A 104 8.51 -0.36 -5.42
N ALA A 105 7.87 -1.18 -4.61
CA ALA A 105 6.42 -1.15 -4.40
C ALA A 105 5.97 0.25 -3.94
N GLU A 106 6.65 0.82 -2.94
CA GLU A 106 6.37 2.18 -2.47
C GLU A 106 6.69 3.25 -3.53
N CYS A 107 7.80 3.13 -4.24
CA CYS A 107 8.13 4.05 -5.33
C CYS A 107 7.02 4.07 -6.40
N ARG A 108 6.47 2.91 -6.76
CA ARG A 108 5.39 2.84 -7.75
C ARG A 108 4.10 3.45 -7.19
N ALA A 109 3.74 3.16 -5.95
CA ALA A 109 2.56 3.75 -5.31
C ALA A 109 2.64 5.27 -5.27
N TYR A 110 3.73 5.82 -4.74
CA TYR A 110 3.93 7.28 -4.68
C TYR A 110 4.10 7.92 -6.06
N GLY A 111 4.72 7.24 -7.01
CA GLY A 111 4.77 7.68 -8.41
C GLY A 111 3.37 7.88 -8.99
N ARG A 112 2.44 6.96 -8.73
CA ARG A 112 1.05 7.06 -9.20
C ARG A 112 0.27 8.16 -8.46
N ILE A 113 0.49 8.32 -7.16
CA ILE A 113 -0.11 9.41 -6.37
C ILE A 113 0.34 10.77 -6.91
N ASN A 114 1.63 10.93 -7.23
CA ASN A 114 2.17 12.16 -7.80
C ASN A 114 1.56 12.47 -9.17
N GLN A 115 1.47 11.47 -10.06
CA GLN A 115 0.80 11.59 -11.36
C GLN A 115 -0.66 12.04 -11.21
N TYR A 116 -1.39 11.46 -10.26
CA TYR A 116 -2.77 11.85 -9.97
C TYR A 116 -2.89 13.34 -9.59
N TYR A 117 -2.02 13.83 -8.70
CA TYR A 117 -2.04 15.24 -8.31
C TYR A 117 -1.60 16.18 -9.44
N GLU A 118 -0.61 15.79 -10.24
CA GLU A 118 -0.21 16.54 -11.43
C GLU A 118 -1.38 16.69 -12.43
N ASP A 119 -2.12 15.60 -12.67
CA ASP A 119 -3.27 15.61 -13.57
C ASP A 119 -4.45 16.43 -13.03
N LEU A 120 -4.69 16.37 -11.72
CA LEU A 120 -5.66 17.26 -11.07
C LEU A 120 -5.27 18.74 -11.23
N ASN A 121 -3.99 19.07 -11.03
CA ASN A 121 -3.47 20.43 -11.17
C ASN A 121 -3.57 20.93 -12.63
N LYS A 122 -3.29 20.07 -13.62
CA LYS A 122 -3.48 20.41 -15.05
C LYS A 122 -4.95 20.69 -15.37
N LYS A 123 -5.88 19.88 -14.85
CA LYS A 123 -7.33 20.04 -15.07
C LYS A 123 -7.89 21.30 -14.42
N THR A 124 -7.48 21.60 -13.19
CA THR A 124 -7.91 22.80 -12.46
C THR A 124 -7.29 24.07 -13.04
N GLY A 125 -6.01 24.04 -13.44
CA GLY A 125 -5.35 25.16 -14.12
C GLY A 125 -5.99 25.53 -15.46
N ARG A 126 -6.50 24.55 -16.22
CA ARG A 126 -7.29 24.80 -17.45
C ARG A 126 -8.65 25.45 -17.17
N ARG A 127 -9.30 25.12 -16.05
CA ARG A 127 -10.59 25.71 -15.65
C ARG A 127 -10.43 27.15 -15.14
N ARG A 128 -9.35 27.46 -14.42
CA ARG A 128 -9.04 28.81 -13.90
C ARG A 128 -8.89 29.87 -14.99
N ARG A 129 -8.56 29.49 -16.23
CA ARG A 129 -8.48 30.43 -17.37
C ARG A 129 -9.83 30.87 -17.93
N ARG A 130 -10.96 30.27 -17.52
CA ARG A 130 -12.23 30.45 -18.24
C ARG A 130 -13.36 31.11 -17.48
N ASN A 131 -13.31 31.31 -16.15
CA ASN A 131 -14.28 32.15 -15.43
C ASN A 131 -13.91 32.40 -13.94
N ARG A 132 -13.90 33.68 -13.57
CA ARG A 132 -13.98 34.31 -12.23
C ARG A 132 -12.75 34.36 -11.28
N PRO A 133 -12.66 35.45 -10.47
CA PRO A 133 -11.56 35.73 -9.56
C PRO A 133 -11.71 35.03 -8.20
N ASP A 134 -10.54 34.83 -7.60
CA ASP A 134 -10.18 34.25 -6.31
C ASP A 134 -11.30 33.94 -5.29
N VAL A 135 -11.52 32.64 -5.09
CA VAL A 135 -11.88 32.10 -3.78
C VAL A 135 -10.74 31.13 -3.40
N HIS A 136 -10.14 31.41 -2.25
CA HIS A 136 -8.97 30.78 -1.66
C HIS A 136 -8.68 29.33 -2.06
N ASN A 137 -7.39 29.07 -2.29
CA ASN A 137 -6.70 27.77 -2.24
C ASN A 137 -7.46 26.70 -1.44
N ALA A 138 -8.36 25.96 -2.10
CA ALA A 138 -8.73 24.65 -1.62
C ALA A 138 -7.51 23.75 -1.84
N GLU A 139 -6.59 23.78 -0.87
CA GLU A 139 -5.43 22.90 -0.83
C GLU A 139 -5.95 21.47 -0.98
N THR A 140 -5.60 20.83 -2.11
CA THR A 140 -6.10 19.51 -2.45
C THR A 140 -5.67 18.55 -1.34
N LYS A 141 -6.62 18.10 -0.53
CA LYS A 141 -6.31 17.29 0.65
C LYS A 141 -5.53 16.03 0.25
N PRO A 142 -4.43 15.70 0.94
CA PRO A 142 -3.65 14.50 0.65
C PRO A 142 -4.49 13.24 0.90
N ILE A 143 -4.40 12.25 0.00
CA ILE A 143 -5.01 10.91 0.15
C ILE A 143 -4.07 9.91 0.84
N ALA A 144 -2.80 10.28 0.99
CA ALA A 144 -1.76 9.55 1.71
C ALA A 144 -0.71 10.56 2.20
N VAL A 145 0.17 10.17 3.11
CA VAL A 145 1.25 11.04 3.57
C VAL A 145 2.15 11.43 2.38
N PRO A 146 2.42 12.73 2.14
CA PRO A 146 3.26 13.15 1.03
C PRO A 146 4.65 12.50 1.04
N CYS A 147 5.07 12.01 -0.12
CA CYS A 147 6.43 11.52 -0.37
C CYS A 147 7.15 12.47 -1.32
N TYR A 148 8.33 12.93 -0.92
CA TYR A 148 9.11 13.92 -1.66
C TYR A 148 10.12 13.30 -2.64
N GLY A 149 10.26 11.97 -2.60
CA GLY A 149 11.15 11.21 -3.48
C GLY A 149 12.05 10.25 -2.71
N TYR A 150 12.86 9.52 -3.47
CA TYR A 150 13.83 8.59 -2.90
C TYR A 150 15.21 9.23 -2.73
N ILE A 151 16.03 8.66 -1.84
CA ILE A 151 17.46 8.94 -1.71
C ILE A 151 18.25 7.63 -1.54
N THR A 152 19.54 7.69 -1.85
CA THR A 152 20.50 6.66 -1.45
C THR A 152 21.28 7.15 -0.24
N ILE A 153 21.51 6.27 0.73
CA ILE A 153 22.28 6.58 1.94
C ILE A 153 23.55 5.73 1.92
N PRO A 154 24.74 6.32 2.06
CA PRO A 154 26.00 5.58 2.06
C PRO A 154 26.01 4.46 3.12
N ALA A 155 26.66 3.33 2.83
CA ALA A 155 26.68 2.15 3.70
C ALA A 155 27.36 2.43 5.06
N GLU A 156 28.20 3.46 5.13
CA GLU A 156 28.89 3.94 6.31
C GLU A 156 27.92 4.37 7.42
N TYR A 157 26.70 4.77 7.06
CA TYR A 157 25.65 5.06 8.05
C TYR A 157 25.24 3.85 8.86
N GLU A 158 25.47 2.62 8.39
CA GLU A 158 25.11 1.40 9.12
C GLU A 158 25.76 1.35 10.51
N SER A 159 27.03 1.76 10.62
CA SER A 159 27.72 1.83 11.92
C SER A 159 27.10 2.86 12.85
N LEU A 160 26.65 4.00 12.30
CA LEU A 160 25.94 5.02 13.06
C LEU A 160 24.58 4.51 13.54
N LEU A 161 23.82 3.88 12.64
CA LEU A 161 22.47 3.36 12.94
C LEU A 161 22.53 2.23 13.98
N SER A 162 23.52 1.34 13.87
CA SER A 162 23.78 0.29 14.85
C SER A 162 24.14 0.86 16.22
N LYS A 163 25.07 1.82 16.29
CA LYS A 163 25.48 2.45 17.57
C LYS A 163 24.37 3.27 18.22
N LYS A 164 23.60 4.03 17.43
CA LYS A 164 22.62 4.98 17.95
C LYS A 164 21.27 4.33 18.26
N PHE A 165 20.85 3.35 17.46
CA PHE A 165 19.50 2.77 17.53
C PHE A 165 19.50 1.25 17.73
N SER A 166 20.66 0.62 17.92
CA SER A 166 20.80 -0.83 18.09
C SER A 166 20.25 -1.66 16.93
N ILE A 167 20.20 -1.08 15.72
CA ILE A 167 19.71 -1.77 14.52
C ILE A 167 20.86 -2.50 13.84
N ARG A 168 20.74 -3.82 13.74
CA ARG A 168 21.74 -4.68 13.06
C ARG A 168 21.17 -5.46 11.88
N LEU A 169 19.87 -5.77 11.91
CA LEU A 169 19.23 -6.62 10.92
C LEU A 169 18.74 -5.80 9.70
N TRP A 170 19.57 -5.75 8.66
CA TRP A 170 19.26 -5.08 7.40
C TRP A 170 18.96 -6.03 6.25
N ASP A 171 19.00 -7.34 6.50
CA ASP A 171 18.88 -8.42 5.51
C ASP A 171 19.92 -8.29 4.38
N ARG A 172 21.13 -7.83 4.71
CA ARG A 172 22.21 -7.69 3.74
C ARG A 172 22.59 -9.07 3.17
N PRO A 173 22.97 -9.15 1.88
CA PRO A 173 23.55 -10.37 1.33
C PRO A 173 24.81 -10.78 2.10
N GLU A 174 24.96 -12.07 2.40
CA GLU A 174 26.09 -12.62 3.17
C GLU A 174 27.45 -12.18 2.62
N ARG A 175 27.60 -12.11 1.29
CA ARG A 175 28.84 -11.66 0.63
C ARG A 175 29.19 -10.19 0.89
N GLU A 176 28.20 -9.33 1.14
CA GLU A 176 28.42 -7.94 1.58
C GLU A 176 28.78 -7.87 3.08
N GLU A 177 28.25 -8.79 3.88
CA GLU A 177 28.53 -8.86 5.32
C GLU A 177 29.92 -9.44 5.60
N SER A 178 30.35 -10.45 4.85
CA SER A 178 31.68 -11.06 4.93
C SER A 178 32.79 -10.17 4.39
N GLY A 179 32.44 -9.12 3.62
CA GLY A 179 33.39 -8.23 2.96
C GLY A 179 33.96 -8.78 1.65
N GLU A 180 33.42 -9.89 1.12
CA GLU A 180 33.78 -10.42 -0.20
C GLU A 180 33.50 -9.40 -1.31
N ILE A 181 32.40 -8.65 -1.18
CA ILE A 181 32.02 -7.58 -2.09
C ILE A 181 31.73 -6.26 -1.35
N PRO A 182 31.91 -5.09 -1.99
CA PRO A 182 31.58 -3.81 -1.37
C PRO A 182 30.10 -3.70 -1.00
N LYS A 183 29.84 -3.15 0.20
CA LYS A 183 28.48 -2.90 0.68
C LYS A 183 27.74 -1.91 -0.21
N LYS A 184 26.50 -2.25 -0.59
CA LYS A 184 25.62 -1.36 -1.32
C LYS A 184 25.07 -0.25 -0.42
N PRO A 185 24.80 0.94 -0.97
CA PRO A 185 24.11 2.00 -0.23
C PRO A 185 22.68 1.57 0.13
N PHE A 186 22.17 2.08 1.23
CA PHE A 186 20.76 1.90 1.56
C PHE A 186 19.88 2.68 0.61
N ARG A 187 18.65 2.19 0.42
CA ARG A 187 17.59 2.85 -0.32
C ARG A 187 16.60 3.41 0.69
N ALA A 188 16.17 4.66 0.49
CA ALA A 188 15.26 5.29 1.42
C ALA A 188 14.25 6.23 0.74
N LEU A 189 13.12 6.47 1.40
CA LEU A 189 12.10 7.43 0.99
C LEU A 189 11.98 8.58 1.98
N VAL A 190 11.99 9.81 1.45
CA VAL A 190 11.79 11.04 2.21
C VAL A 190 10.31 11.39 2.20
N LYS A 191 9.66 11.31 3.35
CA LYS A 191 8.23 11.56 3.52
C LYS A 191 7.98 12.72 4.47
N LYS A 192 6.79 13.31 4.39
CA LYS A 192 6.32 14.28 5.38
C LYS A 192 6.28 13.59 6.75
N LEU A 193 6.93 14.22 7.74
CA LEU A 193 6.78 13.79 9.12
C LEU A 193 5.37 14.15 9.59
N VAL A 194 4.62 13.15 10.03
CA VAL A 194 3.33 13.34 10.71
C VAL A 194 3.55 13.07 12.18
N ASP A 195 3.70 14.14 12.95
CA ASP A 195 3.92 14.07 14.39
C ASP A 195 2.56 13.97 15.11
N SER A 196 1.94 12.80 14.96
CA SER A 196 0.67 12.46 15.58
C SER A 196 0.73 11.04 16.11
N GLU A 197 0.29 10.87 17.36
CA GLU A 197 0.06 9.55 17.94
C GLU A 197 -1.28 8.96 17.51
N VAL A 198 -2.17 9.77 16.91
CA VAL A 198 -3.46 9.32 16.40
C VAL A 198 -3.24 8.61 15.07
N SER A 199 -3.50 7.31 15.04
CA SER A 199 -3.49 6.52 13.79
C SER A 199 -4.80 6.68 13.03
N ILE A 200 -5.93 6.35 13.66
CA ILE A 200 -7.27 6.41 13.06
C ILE A 200 -7.90 7.77 13.32
N SER A 201 -8.14 8.53 12.26
CA SER A 201 -8.76 9.86 12.31
C SER A 201 -9.75 9.99 11.16
N ASN A 202 -11.01 10.31 11.48
CA ASN A 202 -12.10 10.47 10.52
C ASN A 202 -12.27 9.24 9.57
N PRO A 203 -12.89 8.14 10.04
CA PRO A 203 -13.08 6.91 9.26
C PRO A 203 -13.75 7.12 7.89
N ARG A 204 -14.69 8.06 7.78
CA ARG A 204 -15.37 8.38 6.51
C ARG A 204 -14.36 8.91 5.49
N ARG A 205 -13.48 9.80 5.91
CA ARG A 205 -12.42 10.36 5.06
C ARG A 205 -11.38 9.30 4.71
N MET A 206 -10.96 8.47 5.66
CA MET A 206 -10.02 7.37 5.41
C MET A 206 -10.55 6.40 4.34
N LEU A 207 -11.82 6.00 4.46
CA LEU A 207 -12.47 5.16 3.44
C LEU A 207 -12.55 5.87 2.08
N GLY A 208 -12.81 7.18 2.07
CA GLY A 208 -12.77 8.00 0.87
C GLY A 208 -11.38 8.00 0.21
N HIS A 209 -10.31 8.14 0.99
CA HIS A 209 -8.93 8.05 0.51
C HIS A 209 -8.62 6.67 -0.05
N LEU A 210 -9.00 5.59 0.64
CA LEU A 210 -8.79 4.21 0.19
C LEU A 210 -9.50 3.95 -1.15
N LYS A 211 -10.75 4.39 -1.30
CA LYS A 211 -11.48 4.32 -2.58
C LYS A 211 -10.80 5.12 -3.68
N GLN A 212 -10.22 6.28 -3.37
CA GLN A 212 -9.50 7.10 -4.33
C GLN A 212 -8.17 6.46 -4.75
N LEU A 213 -7.43 5.81 -3.85
CA LEU A 213 -6.23 5.02 -4.17
C LEU A 213 -6.57 3.89 -5.15
N ARG A 214 -7.65 3.13 -4.86
CA ARG A 214 -8.14 2.08 -5.76
C ARG A 214 -8.52 2.63 -7.13
N LYS A 215 -9.19 3.78 -7.19
CA LYS A 215 -9.57 4.44 -8.45
C LYS A 215 -8.36 4.82 -9.31
N ILE A 216 -7.22 5.11 -8.70
CA ILE A 216 -5.96 5.38 -9.41
C ILE A 216 -5.09 4.13 -9.58
N GLY A 217 -5.63 2.93 -9.33
CA GLY A 217 -4.95 1.66 -9.55
C GLY A 217 -3.91 1.31 -8.50
N ILE A 218 -4.08 1.77 -7.25
CA ILE A 218 -3.24 1.39 -6.11
C ILE A 218 -4.08 0.59 -5.12
N SER A 219 -3.58 -0.58 -4.76
CA SER A 219 -4.09 -1.43 -3.69
C SER A 219 -3.02 -1.58 -2.60
N PRO A 220 -3.08 -0.82 -1.49
CA PRO A 220 -2.13 -0.93 -0.37
C PRO A 220 -1.92 -2.34 0.20
N ASN A 221 -2.95 -3.20 0.22
CA ASN A 221 -2.96 -4.56 0.80
C ASN A 221 -2.61 -4.71 2.30
N ASP A 222 -2.04 -3.69 2.96
CA ASP A 222 -1.63 -3.73 4.37
C ASP A 222 -2.41 -2.68 5.19
N ILE A 223 -3.71 -2.89 5.33
CA ILE A 223 -4.61 -1.96 6.01
C ILE A 223 -4.70 -2.32 7.50
N TYR A 224 -3.84 -1.70 8.30
CA TYR A 224 -3.82 -1.79 9.77
C TYR A 224 -3.56 -0.42 10.37
N ALA A 225 -3.97 -0.22 11.63
CA ALA A 225 -3.86 1.09 12.29
C ALA A 225 -2.42 1.63 12.30
N ARG A 226 -1.42 0.77 12.53
CA ARG A 226 0.01 1.10 12.50
C ARG A 226 0.47 1.75 11.17
N ASN A 227 -0.23 1.48 10.08
CA ASN A 227 0.08 2.01 8.75
C ASN A 227 -0.65 3.32 8.43
N TYR A 228 -1.37 3.87 9.41
CA TYR A 228 -1.98 5.20 9.33
C TYR A 228 -1.37 6.16 10.35
N LYS A 229 -1.28 7.43 9.95
CA LYS A 229 -1.00 8.56 10.84
C LYS A 229 -1.95 9.70 10.49
N ASP A 230 -2.72 10.14 11.48
CA ASP A 230 -3.82 11.10 11.35
C ASP A 230 -4.77 10.77 10.18
N GLY A 231 -5.15 9.49 10.06
CA GLY A 231 -6.04 9.02 9.00
C GLY A 231 -5.46 9.04 7.58
N LEU A 232 -4.15 9.21 7.44
CA LEU A 232 -3.42 9.08 6.17
C LEU A 232 -2.56 7.83 6.16
N LEU A 233 -2.61 7.07 5.06
CA LEU A 233 -1.70 5.94 4.85
C LEU A 233 -0.26 6.43 4.76
N VAL A 234 0.63 5.73 5.46
CA VAL A 234 2.07 6.00 5.49
C VAL A 234 2.90 4.91 4.84
N ASP A 235 2.37 3.70 4.73
CA ASP A 235 3.09 2.52 4.24
C ASP A 235 2.44 1.94 2.97
N PHE A 236 3.28 1.61 2.00
CA PHE A 236 2.92 0.99 0.73
C PHE A 236 3.91 -0.12 0.34
N SER A 237 4.68 -0.67 1.29
CA SER A 237 5.72 -1.67 1.04
C SER A 237 5.22 -2.94 0.37
N VAL A 238 3.94 -3.27 0.54
CA VAL A 238 3.31 -4.43 -0.11
C VAL A 238 2.18 -4.04 -1.07
N ALA A 239 2.15 -2.76 -1.46
CA ALA A 239 1.09 -2.23 -2.31
C ALA A 239 1.21 -2.75 -3.75
N TRP A 240 0.08 -3.18 -4.31
CA TRP A 240 -0.02 -3.44 -5.74
C TRP A 240 -0.40 -2.17 -6.48
N THR A 241 0.50 -1.69 -7.31
CA THR A 241 0.23 -0.56 -8.21
C THR A 241 0.12 -1.06 -9.65
N GLU A 242 -0.92 -0.68 -10.38
CA GLU A 242 -1.11 -1.10 -11.78
C GLU A 242 -0.10 -0.43 -12.72
N PRO A 243 0.51 -1.16 -13.68
CA PRO A 243 0.37 -2.59 -13.93
C PRO A 243 1.08 -3.45 -12.87
N HIS A 244 0.52 -4.60 -12.47
CA HIS A 244 1.16 -5.48 -11.47
C HIS A 244 1.17 -6.95 -11.92
N TRP A 245 2.27 -7.68 -11.70
CA TRP A 245 2.42 -9.07 -12.14
C TRP A 245 1.37 -10.00 -11.53
N TYR A 246 1.10 -9.86 -10.23
CA TYR A 246 0.23 -10.81 -9.50
C TYR A 246 -1.22 -10.79 -10.01
N PRO A 247 -1.93 -9.64 -10.07
CA PRO A 247 -3.24 -9.57 -10.72
C PRO A 247 -3.26 -10.09 -12.16
N ALA A 248 -2.18 -9.91 -12.93
CA ALA A 248 -2.07 -10.42 -14.29
C ALA A 248 -1.99 -11.95 -14.33
N ALA A 249 -1.43 -12.58 -13.30
CA ALA A 249 -1.15 -14.02 -13.25
C ALA A 249 -2.29 -14.87 -12.64
N ILE A 250 -3.16 -14.31 -11.78
CA ILE A 250 -4.15 -15.08 -11.01
C ILE A 250 -5.55 -15.22 -11.64
N GLY A 251 -5.78 -14.67 -12.84
CA GLY A 251 -7.09 -14.69 -13.50
C GLY A 251 -8.11 -13.66 -12.94
N PRO A 252 -9.24 -13.43 -13.63
CA PRO A 252 -10.18 -12.33 -13.33
C PRO A 252 -10.91 -12.50 -11.99
N ASP A 253 -11.35 -13.70 -11.63
CA ASP A 253 -12.14 -13.92 -10.41
C ASP A 253 -11.32 -13.70 -9.14
N ARG A 254 -10.10 -14.28 -9.09
CA ARG A 254 -9.19 -14.09 -7.95
C ARG A 254 -8.73 -12.62 -7.84
N ARG A 255 -8.59 -11.92 -8.98
CA ARG A 255 -8.28 -10.48 -9.01
C ARG A 255 -9.36 -9.67 -8.33
N GLU A 256 -10.64 -9.93 -8.63
CA GLU A 256 -11.75 -9.19 -8.03
C GLU A 256 -11.87 -9.47 -6.52
N THR A 257 -11.73 -10.73 -6.10
CA THR A 257 -11.71 -11.10 -4.68
C THR A 257 -10.58 -10.38 -3.93
N LYS A 258 -9.37 -10.36 -4.48
CA LYS A 258 -8.24 -9.65 -3.87
C LYS A 258 -8.46 -8.14 -3.81
N ARG A 259 -9.05 -7.53 -4.85
CA ARG A 259 -9.42 -6.10 -4.83
C ARG A 259 -10.45 -5.75 -3.75
N ARG A 260 -11.26 -6.71 -3.31
CA ARG A 260 -12.22 -6.51 -2.21
C ARG A 260 -11.61 -6.69 -0.83
N ASN A 261 -10.48 -7.39 -0.72
CA ASN A 261 -9.81 -7.67 0.54
C ASN A 261 -9.46 -6.39 1.33
N GLU A 262 -9.10 -5.31 0.63
CA GLU A 262 -8.72 -4.06 1.29
C GLU A 262 -9.89 -3.36 1.99
N LEU A 263 -11.09 -3.49 1.43
CA LEU A 263 -12.31 -3.01 2.10
C LEU A 263 -12.65 -3.88 3.30
N PHE A 264 -12.40 -5.19 3.21
CA PHE A 264 -12.54 -6.09 4.35
C PHE A 264 -11.59 -5.69 5.48
N LEU A 265 -10.30 -5.51 5.17
CA LEU A 265 -9.29 -5.13 6.15
C LEU A 265 -9.57 -3.75 6.77
N PHE A 266 -10.16 -2.81 6.02
CA PHE A 266 -10.59 -1.53 6.58
C PHE A 266 -11.65 -1.69 7.68
N ASP A 267 -12.67 -2.51 7.44
CA ASP A 267 -13.72 -2.76 8.44
C ASP A 267 -13.14 -3.50 9.64
N GLN A 268 -12.29 -4.51 9.41
CA GLN A 268 -11.62 -5.25 10.47
C GLN A 268 -10.74 -4.33 11.35
N MET A 269 -9.96 -3.44 10.72
CA MET A 269 -9.14 -2.46 11.45
C MET A 269 -9.99 -1.54 12.35
N MET A 270 -11.20 -1.14 11.92
CA MET A 270 -12.10 -0.34 12.77
C MET A 270 -12.59 -1.15 13.98
N GLU A 271 -12.87 -2.44 13.78
CA GLU A 271 -13.33 -3.36 14.83
C GLU A 271 -12.21 -3.68 15.83
N ASP A 272 -11.01 -4.02 15.35
CA ASP A 272 -9.82 -4.35 16.17
C ASP A 272 -9.42 -3.17 17.07
N GLU A 273 -9.46 -1.94 16.53
CA GLU A 273 -9.14 -0.71 17.25
C GLU A 273 -10.33 -0.15 18.06
N LYS A 274 -11.45 -0.88 18.10
CA LYS A 274 -12.67 -0.53 18.86
C LYS A 274 -13.19 0.88 18.53
N VAL A 275 -13.05 1.31 17.28
CA VAL A 275 -13.44 2.64 16.81
C VAL A 275 -14.95 2.68 16.65
N LYS A 276 -15.63 3.51 17.45
CA LYS A 276 -17.07 3.73 17.33
C LYS A 276 -17.38 4.50 16.05
N THR A 277 -17.82 3.81 15.00
CA THR A 277 -18.16 4.41 13.70
C THR A 277 -19.30 3.66 13.01
N THR A 278 -20.14 4.39 12.27
CA THR A 278 -21.16 3.79 11.38
C THR A 278 -20.65 3.59 9.95
N VAL A 279 -19.41 4.01 9.67
CA VAL A 279 -18.78 3.89 8.35
C VAL A 279 -18.39 2.43 8.11
N ARG A 280 -18.92 1.84 7.03
CA ARG A 280 -18.54 0.51 6.55
C ARG A 280 -18.02 0.58 5.13
N ALA A 281 -16.94 -0.13 4.87
CA ALA A 281 -16.34 -0.31 3.57
C ALA A 281 -17.07 -1.41 2.78
N LYS A 282 -17.48 -2.48 3.47
CA LYS A 282 -18.39 -3.48 2.89
C LYS A 282 -19.79 -2.91 2.70
N ARG A 283 -20.48 -3.44 1.69
CA ARG A 283 -21.94 -3.26 1.60
C ARG A 283 -22.57 -3.95 2.81
N ASN A 284 -23.46 -3.23 3.48
CA ASN A 284 -24.36 -3.84 4.45
C ASN A 284 -25.34 -4.71 3.63
N LEU A 285 -25.17 -6.04 3.68
CA LEU A 285 -25.97 -6.97 2.88
C LEU A 285 -27.45 -6.87 3.25
N ASP A 286 -27.79 -6.80 4.55
CA ASP A 286 -29.16 -6.55 5.01
C ASP A 286 -29.77 -5.26 4.44
N TYR A 287 -28.97 -4.20 4.35
CA TYR A 287 -29.44 -2.93 3.77
C TYR A 287 -29.58 -3.01 2.24
N CYS A 288 -28.70 -3.72 1.55
CA CYS A 288 -28.82 -3.97 0.12
C CYS A 288 -30.02 -4.86 -0.22
N ASP A 289 -30.33 -5.85 0.62
CA ASP A 289 -31.46 -6.74 0.43
C ASP A 289 -32.78 -6.03 0.73
N LYS A 290 -32.82 -5.15 1.75
CA LYS A 290 -33.96 -4.24 2.01
C LYS A 290 -34.23 -3.23 0.91
N LEU A 291 -33.20 -2.79 0.18
CA LEU A 291 -33.38 -1.90 -0.98
C LEU A 291 -33.84 -2.67 -2.23
N ARG A 292 -33.42 -3.92 -2.39
CA ARG A 292 -33.87 -4.80 -3.49
C ARG A 292 -35.29 -5.30 -3.31
N SER A 293 -35.78 -5.40 -2.08
CA SER A 293 -37.18 -5.73 -1.78
C SER A 293 -38.16 -4.58 -2.04
N CYS A 294 -37.70 -3.39 -2.43
CA CYS A 294 -38.55 -2.22 -2.69
C CYS A 294 -38.83 -1.97 -4.18
N ASP A 295 -38.30 -2.78 -5.10
CA ASP A 295 -38.55 -2.65 -6.56
C ASP A 295 -39.65 -3.60 -7.07
N ILE A 296 -40.53 -4.09 -6.20
CA ILE A 296 -41.79 -4.74 -6.63
C ILE A 296 -42.89 -3.67 -6.56
N ASP A 297 -42.89 -2.77 -7.56
CA ASP A 297 -44.10 -2.03 -7.92
C ASP A 297 -45.03 -3.01 -8.64
N ASP A 298 -45.99 -3.49 -7.86
CA ASP A 298 -47.41 -3.51 -8.17
C ASP A 298 -47.78 -3.23 -9.63
N THR A 299 -47.85 -4.30 -10.43
CA THR A 299 -48.86 -4.43 -11.47
C THR A 299 -49.62 -5.72 -11.24
N SER A 300 -50.72 -5.62 -10.49
CA SER A 300 -51.94 -6.43 -10.69
C SER A 300 -52.29 -6.43 -12.20
N GLU A 301 -52.83 -7.47 -12.83
CA GLU A 301 -53.86 -8.43 -12.39
C GLU A 301 -53.92 -9.59 -13.42
N ASP A 302 -54.50 -10.72 -12.98
CA ASP A 302 -55.20 -11.76 -13.76
C ASP A 302 -54.41 -12.69 -14.73
N THR A 303 -54.48 -14.02 -14.62
CA THR A 303 -55.66 -14.88 -14.38
C THR A 303 -55.24 -16.27 -13.87
N ALA A 304 -56.11 -16.86 -13.04
CA ALA A 304 -56.07 -18.23 -12.56
C ALA A 304 -56.19 -19.28 -13.68
N VAL A 305 -55.68 -20.50 -13.47
CA VAL A 305 -56.40 -21.79 -13.72
C VAL A 305 -55.69 -22.98 -13.01
N SER A 306 -56.48 -23.64 -12.15
CA SER A 306 -56.59 -25.06 -11.75
C SER A 306 -55.47 -25.85 -11.04
N GLU A 307 -55.86 -26.31 -9.86
CA GLU A 307 -55.43 -27.50 -9.10
C GLU A 307 -55.34 -28.80 -9.91
N SER A 308 -54.39 -29.69 -9.56
CA SER A 308 -54.68 -30.99 -8.94
C SER A 308 -53.42 -31.85 -8.71
N THR A 309 -53.20 -32.17 -7.42
CA THR A 309 -52.96 -33.51 -6.84
C THR A 309 -51.85 -34.42 -7.39
N TRP A 310 -50.93 -34.88 -6.53
CA TRP A 310 -50.79 -36.28 -6.05
C TRP A 310 -49.46 -36.53 -5.30
N ALA A 311 -49.61 -36.81 -4.00
CA ALA A 311 -48.91 -37.73 -3.11
C ALA A 311 -47.40 -38.07 -3.27
N SER A 312 -46.68 -37.79 -2.17
CA SER A 312 -45.84 -38.69 -1.37
C SER A 312 -44.83 -39.61 -2.06
N GLN A 313 -43.54 -39.38 -1.78
CA GLN A 313 -42.61 -40.45 -1.40
C GLN A 313 -41.46 -39.90 -0.56
N SER A 314 -41.46 -40.33 0.70
CA SER A 314 -40.40 -40.19 1.70
C SER A 314 -39.38 -41.32 1.53
N VAL A 315 -38.08 -40.98 1.49
CA VAL A 315 -36.96 -41.93 1.69
C VAL A 315 -35.91 -41.25 2.56
N GLY A 316 -35.45 -41.99 3.56
CA GLY A 316 -34.74 -41.50 4.74
C GLY A 316 -33.26 -41.18 4.54
N CYS A 317 -32.76 -40.32 5.43
CA CYS A 317 -31.35 -40.10 5.67
C CYS A 317 -30.86 -41.08 6.76
N GLN A 318 -29.78 -41.81 6.47
CA GLN A 318 -28.96 -42.46 7.48
C GLN A 318 -27.73 -41.59 7.74
N GLU A 319 -27.54 -41.25 9.00
CA GLU A 319 -26.33 -40.63 9.56
C GLU A 319 -25.19 -41.65 9.57
N ILE A 320 -23.98 -41.21 9.22
CA ILE A 320 -22.74 -41.92 9.51
C ILE A 320 -21.89 -40.97 10.34
N ASP A 321 -21.78 -41.30 11.61
CA ASP A 321 -20.85 -40.73 12.58
C ASP A 321 -19.52 -41.52 12.49
N VAL A 322 -18.39 -40.82 12.42
CA VAL A 322 -17.06 -41.45 12.36
C VAL A 322 -16.23 -40.93 13.52
N SER A 323 -15.95 -41.84 14.45
CA SER A 323 -14.90 -41.76 15.47
C SER A 323 -13.50 -41.96 14.86
#